data_AF-A0A3R7BE26-F1
#
_entry.id   AF-A0A3R7BE26-F1
#
_cell.length_a   1.000
_cell.length_b   1.000
_cell.length_c   1.000
_cell.angle_alpha   90.00
_cell.angle_beta   90.00
_cell.angle_gamma   90.00
#
_symmetry.space_group_name_H-M   'P 1'
#
loop_
_entity.id
_entity.type
_entity.pdbx_description
1 polymer ?
#
loop_
_entity_poly.entity_id
_entity_poly.type
_entity_poly.pdbx_seq_one_letter_code
_entity_poly.pdbx_strand_id
1 'polypeptide(L)'
;MVTDRAISNFCAGDVMSAVAVANQITSGKSVFAWLGEALLCRDQYEFALSAFQEGLQVNPDEVDCLVGIIDTNDSITVANAFRVADMWAVLAKDPNMRELLRAPKFKALIQVVRPPREVSVAEVQQWTGNFSPARKIGEGAFGDVFEGQCQSIPVAVKRLKPTLRLQGDEE
;
A
#
# COMPACT_ATOMS: atom_id res chain seq x y z
N MET A 1 -10.56 13.43 -5.59
CA MET A 1 -9.54 14.42 -6.05
C MET A 1 -9.18 14.09 -7.50
N VAL A 2 -8.51 14.96 -8.26
CA VAL A 2 -8.33 14.81 -9.72
C VAL A 2 -7.72 13.44 -10.13
N THR A 3 -6.92 12.83 -9.25
CA THR A 3 -6.36 11.48 -9.34
C THR A 3 -7.40 10.37 -9.42
N ASP A 4 -8.40 10.36 -8.53
CA ASP A 4 -9.46 9.34 -8.51
C ASP A 4 -10.27 9.33 -9.80
N ARG A 5 -10.46 10.52 -10.39
CA ARG A 5 -11.16 10.68 -11.66
C ARG A 5 -10.36 10.11 -12.83
N ALA A 6 -9.05 10.34 -12.87
CA ALA A 6 -8.18 9.76 -13.89
C ALA A 6 -8.19 8.23 -13.82
N ILE A 7 -8.04 7.68 -12.62
CA ILE A 7 -8.07 6.24 -12.37
C ILE A 7 -9.43 5.64 -12.73
N SER A 8 -10.53 6.27 -12.30
CA SER A 8 -11.89 5.81 -12.61
C SER A 8 -12.18 5.79 -14.10
N ASN A 9 -11.73 6.82 -14.85
CA ASN A 9 -11.89 6.87 -16.30
C ASN A 9 -11.07 5.77 -16.98
N PHE A 10 -9.84 5.54 -16.51
CA PHE A 10 -8.98 4.49 -17.05
C PHE A 10 -9.58 3.10 -16.83
N CYS A 11 -10.05 2.81 -15.61
CA CYS A 11 -10.72 1.55 -15.29
C CYS A 11 -12.03 1.35 -16.07
N ALA A 12 -12.69 2.44 -16.49
CA ALA A 12 -13.87 2.41 -17.35
C ALA A 12 -13.54 2.19 -18.84
N GLY A 13 -12.25 2.10 -19.21
CA GLY A 13 -11.77 1.97 -20.58
C GLY A 13 -11.68 3.29 -21.34
N ASP A 14 -11.97 4.44 -20.71
CA ASP A 14 -11.82 5.76 -21.32
C ASP A 14 -10.40 6.31 -21.06
N VAL A 15 -9.44 5.74 -21.80
CA VAL A 15 -8.02 6.07 -21.71
C VAL A 15 -7.77 7.54 -22.08
N MET A 16 -8.48 8.08 -23.06
CA MET A 16 -8.28 9.45 -23.54
C MET A 16 -8.63 10.48 -22.45
N SER A 17 -9.78 10.32 -21.81
CA SER A 17 -10.17 11.19 -20.70
C SER A 17 -9.27 10.99 -19.48
N ALA A 18 -8.82 9.76 -19.21
CA ALA A 18 -7.88 9.48 -18.12
C ALA A 18 -6.55 10.21 -18.31
N VAL A 19 -5.96 10.11 -19.50
CA VAL A 19 -4.70 10.76 -19.86
C VAL A 19 -4.82 12.29 -19.85
N ALA A 20 -5.93 12.84 -20.36
CA ALA A 20 -6.17 14.28 -20.33
C ALA A 20 -6.22 14.83 -18.89
N VAL A 21 -6.81 14.07 -17.97
CA VAL A 21 -6.87 14.44 -16.54
C VAL A 21 -5.51 14.24 -15.88
N ALA A 22 -4.82 13.14 -16.16
CA ALA A 22 -3.52 12.84 -15.56
C ALA A 22 -2.41 13.79 -16.02
N ASN A 23 -2.45 14.29 -17.26
CA ASN A 23 -1.56 15.35 -17.76
C ASN A 23 -1.66 16.67 -16.97
N GLN A 24 -2.76 16.91 -16.26
CA GLN A 24 -2.90 18.09 -15.40
C GLN A 24 -2.14 17.92 -14.06
N ILE A 25 -1.73 16.69 -13.74
CA ILE A 25 -1.14 16.30 -12.46
C ILE A 25 0.35 16.04 -12.62
N THR A 26 0.74 15.32 -13.68
CA THR A 26 2.12 14.92 -13.91
C THR A 26 2.81 15.93 -14.82
N SER A 27 3.96 16.44 -14.38
CA SER A 27 4.87 17.20 -15.23
C SER A 27 6.19 16.42 -15.33
N GLY A 28 6.56 16.01 -16.55
CA GLY A 28 7.84 15.36 -16.83
C GLY A 28 7.92 13.84 -16.66
N LYS A 29 7.00 13.20 -15.93
CA LYS A 29 6.86 11.73 -15.91
C LYS A 29 5.87 11.25 -16.97
N SER A 30 6.12 10.07 -17.54
CA SER A 30 5.15 9.40 -18.41
C SER A 30 3.80 9.25 -17.70
N VAL A 31 2.73 9.72 -18.35
CA VAL A 31 1.36 9.69 -17.80
C VAL A 31 0.92 8.25 -17.50
N PHE A 32 1.30 7.32 -18.38
CA PHE A 32 1.00 5.90 -18.24
C PHE A 32 1.77 5.25 -17.10
N ALA A 33 3.04 5.62 -16.91
CA ALA A 33 3.82 5.16 -15.77
C ALA A 33 3.19 5.61 -14.44
N TRP A 34 2.78 6.88 -14.37
CA TRP A 34 2.11 7.42 -13.19
C TRP A 34 0.75 6.74 -12.93
N LEU A 35 -0.06 6.52 -13.97
CA LEU A 35 -1.33 5.78 -13.85
C LEU A 35 -1.10 4.36 -13.35
N GLY A 36 -0.11 3.65 -13.92
CA GLY A 36 0.25 2.30 -13.50
C GLY A 36 0.72 2.24 -12.05
N GLU A 37 1.59 3.17 -11.62
CA GLU A 37 2.04 3.28 -10.24
C GLU A 37 0.89 3.57 -9.27
N ALA A 38 -0.02 4.48 -9.65
CA ALA A 38 -1.19 4.82 -8.85
C ALA A 38 -2.18 3.65 -8.72
N LEU A 39 -2.32 2.83 -9.77
CA LEU A 39 -3.14 1.60 -9.77
C LEU A 39 -2.49 0.48 -8.96
N LEU A 40 -1.16 0.34 -9.04
CA LEU A 40 -0.39 -0.61 -8.25
C LEU A 40 -0.52 -0.32 -6.75
N CYS A 41 -0.46 0.96 -6.35
CA CYS A 41 -0.68 1.39 -4.96
C CYS A 41 -2.11 1.10 -4.44
N ARG A 42 -3.05 0.73 -5.33
CA ARG A 42 -4.43 0.36 -5.00
C ARG A 42 -4.68 -1.14 -5.14
N ASP A 43 -3.63 -1.95 -5.29
CA ASP A 43 -3.70 -3.40 -5.53
C ASP A 43 -4.52 -3.79 -6.78
N GLN A 44 -4.69 -2.85 -7.71
CA GLN A 44 -5.41 -3.07 -8.98
C GLN A 44 -4.44 -3.56 -10.06
N TYR A 45 -3.86 -4.75 -9.84
CA TYR A 45 -2.72 -5.24 -10.64
C TYR A 45 -3.03 -5.39 -12.14
N GLU A 46 -4.22 -5.86 -12.51
CA GLU A 46 -4.61 -6.02 -13.93
C GLU A 46 -4.70 -4.69 -14.68
N PHE A 47 -5.26 -3.67 -14.01
CA PHE A 47 -5.34 -2.33 -14.57
C PHE A 47 -3.97 -1.65 -14.60
N ALA A 48 -3.12 -1.90 -13.59
CA ALA A 48 -1.75 -1.39 -13.56
C ALA A 48 -0.93 -1.94 -14.74
N LEU A 49 -0.98 -3.25 -15.00
CA LEU A 49 -0.33 -3.87 -16.17
C LEU A 49 -0.82 -3.27 -17.48
N SER A 50 -2.15 -3.12 -17.63
CA SER A 50 -2.73 -2.48 -18.80
C SER A 50 -2.20 -1.05 -19.00
N ALA A 51 -2.10 -0.25 -17.94
CA ALA A 51 -1.59 1.12 -18.02
C ALA A 51 -0.12 1.16 -18.48
N PHE A 52 0.74 0.31 -17.93
CA PHE A 52 2.14 0.25 -18.36
C PHE A 52 2.31 -0.27 -19.80
N GLN A 53 1.50 -1.25 -20.20
CA GLN A 53 1.51 -1.78 -21.56
C GLN A 53 1.09 -0.73 -22.60
N GLU A 54 0.05 0.06 -22.30
CA GLU A 54 -0.35 1.21 -23.14
C GLU A 54 0.78 2.24 -23.22
N GLY A 55 1.49 2.48 -22.12
CA GLY A 55 2.70 3.33 -22.11
C GLY A 55 3.78 2.85 -23.07
N LEU A 56 4.04 1.54 -23.12
CA LEU A 56 5.01 0.94 -24.04
C LEU A 56 4.55 0.92 -25.50
N GLN A 57 3.24 0.91 -25.77
CA GLN A 57 2.74 1.08 -27.13
C GLN A 57 3.05 2.49 -27.65
N VAL A 58 2.97 3.51 -26.79
CA VAL A 58 3.27 4.90 -27.14
C VAL A 58 4.78 5.15 -27.22
N ASN A 59 5.54 4.65 -26.26
CA ASN A 59 7.00 4.73 -26.24
C ASN A 59 7.61 3.37 -25.84
N PRO A 60 8.09 2.57 -26.81
CA PRO A 60 8.65 1.25 -26.53
C PRO A 60 9.87 1.24 -25.62
N ASP A 61 10.64 2.33 -25.58
CA ASP A 61 11.86 2.46 -24.79
C ASP A 61 11.60 3.12 -23.41
N GLU A 62 10.34 3.23 -23.00
CA GLU A 62 9.95 3.84 -21.72
C GLU A 62 10.34 2.97 -20.53
N VAL A 63 11.45 3.33 -19.88
CA VAL A 63 12.04 2.58 -18.76
C VAL A 63 11.06 2.46 -17.58
N ASP A 64 10.36 3.55 -17.22
CA ASP A 64 9.44 3.55 -16.08
C ASP A 64 8.29 2.55 -16.26
N CYS A 65 7.80 2.37 -17.49
CA CYS A 65 6.75 1.38 -17.77
C CYS A 65 7.29 -0.06 -17.75
N LEU A 66 8.52 -0.29 -18.24
CA LEU A 66 9.17 -1.60 -18.16
C LEU A 66 9.38 -2.03 -16.70
N VAL A 67 9.95 -1.14 -15.88
CA VAL A 67 10.16 -1.38 -14.44
C VAL A 67 8.82 -1.59 -13.74
N GLY A 68 7.82 -0.76 -14.03
CA GLY A 68 6.47 -0.90 -13.48
C GLY A 68 5.82 -2.27 -13.76
N ILE A 69 6.03 -2.86 -14.94
CA ILE A 69 5.55 -4.21 -15.26
C ILE A 69 6.27 -5.27 -14.41
N ILE A 70 7.58 -5.15 -14.21
CA ILE A 70 8.35 -6.09 -13.38
C ILE A 70 7.84 -6.04 -11.94
N ASP A 71 7.76 -4.84 -11.36
CA ASP A 71 7.29 -4.62 -9.99
C ASP A 71 5.85 -5.11 -9.79
N THR A 72 4.99 -4.92 -10.80
CA THR A 72 3.61 -5.41 -10.76
C THR A 72 3.55 -6.94 -10.79
N ASN A 73 4.35 -7.59 -11.63
CA ASN A 73 4.41 -9.05 -11.69
C ASN A 73 4.97 -9.68 -10.41
N ASP A 74 5.98 -9.05 -9.81
CA ASP A 74 6.51 -9.46 -8.51
C ASP A 74 5.43 -9.30 -7.43
N SER A 75 4.72 -8.17 -7.43
CA SER A 75 3.59 -7.92 -6.51
C SER A 75 2.47 -8.95 -6.68
N ILE A 76 2.10 -9.31 -7.91
CA ILE A 76 1.12 -10.38 -8.20
C ILE A 76 1.63 -11.73 -7.65
N THR A 77 2.90 -12.05 -7.89
CA THR A 77 3.52 -13.31 -7.45
C THR A 77 3.47 -13.43 -5.93
N VAL A 78 3.84 -12.36 -5.25
CA VAL A 78 3.77 -12.25 -3.79
C VAL A 78 2.33 -12.36 -3.33
N ALA A 79 1.41 -11.53 -3.84
CA ALA A 79 0.00 -11.56 -3.48
C ALA A 79 -0.65 -12.94 -3.66
N ASN A 80 -0.30 -13.65 -4.75
CA ASN A 80 -0.75 -15.02 -4.99
C ASN A 80 -0.15 -16.02 -4.00
N ALA A 81 1.11 -15.87 -3.60
CA ALA A 81 1.72 -16.71 -2.56
C ALA A 81 0.99 -16.57 -1.22
N PHE A 82 0.51 -15.36 -0.89
CA PHE A 82 -0.30 -15.11 0.31
C PHE A 82 -1.77 -15.56 0.19
N ARG A 83 -2.25 -15.85 -1.03
CA ARG A 83 -3.59 -16.40 -1.30
C ARG A 83 -3.64 -17.94 -1.31
N VAL A 84 -2.50 -18.61 -1.20
CA VAL A 84 -2.46 -20.08 -1.10
C VAL A 84 -3.08 -20.52 0.23
N ALA A 85 -3.98 -21.51 0.19
CA ALA A 85 -4.70 -22.03 1.35
C ALA A 85 -3.77 -22.44 2.52
N ASP A 86 -2.52 -22.80 2.21
CA ASP A 86 -1.48 -23.06 3.20
C ASP A 86 -0.22 -22.20 2.94
N MET A 87 -0.36 -20.90 3.18
CA MET A 87 0.74 -19.92 3.15
C MET A 87 1.94 -20.38 4.00
N TRP A 88 1.70 -21.09 5.11
CA TRP A 88 2.77 -21.59 5.97
C TRP A 88 3.61 -22.65 5.27
N ALA A 89 3.00 -23.52 4.46
CA ALA A 89 3.73 -24.46 3.62
C ALA A 89 4.58 -23.75 2.55
N VAL A 90 4.12 -22.62 2.01
CA VAL A 90 4.88 -21.79 1.06
C VAL A 90 6.08 -21.16 1.77
N LEU A 91 5.85 -20.50 2.90
CA LEU A 91 6.87 -19.85 3.72
C LEU A 91 7.91 -20.85 4.23
N ALA A 92 7.49 -22.07 4.59
CA ALA A 92 8.39 -23.14 5.00
C ALA A 92 9.31 -23.66 3.87
N LYS A 93 9.12 -23.25 2.60
CA LYS A 93 10.08 -23.57 1.54
C LYS A 93 11.38 -22.78 1.67
N ASP A 94 11.33 -21.56 2.18
CA ASP A 94 12.53 -20.75 2.43
C ASP A 94 13.26 -21.21 3.72
N PRO A 95 14.58 -21.47 3.69
CA PRO A 95 15.33 -21.95 4.86
C PRO A 95 15.34 -20.99 6.05
N ASN A 96 15.48 -19.68 5.82
CA ASN A 96 15.53 -18.67 6.88
C ASN A 96 14.15 -18.54 7.54
N MET A 97 13.10 -18.54 6.73
CA MET A 97 11.73 -18.53 7.20
C MET A 97 11.39 -19.82 7.96
N ARG A 98 11.94 -20.97 7.55
CA ARG A 98 11.81 -22.24 8.29
C ARG A 98 12.36 -22.14 9.72
N GLU A 99 13.49 -21.46 9.91
CA GLU A 99 14.09 -21.23 11.22
C GLU A 99 13.19 -20.33 12.09
N LEU A 100 12.68 -19.24 11.51
CA LEU A 100 11.72 -18.36 12.17
C LEU A 100 10.44 -19.11 12.56
N LEU A 101 9.86 -19.90 11.66
CA LEU A 101 8.64 -20.69 11.91
C LEU A 101 8.81 -21.73 13.03
N ARG A 102 10.04 -22.21 13.26
CA ARG A 102 10.38 -23.12 14.37
C ARG A 102 10.56 -22.41 15.70
N ALA A 103 10.88 -21.11 15.70
CA ALA A 103 11.14 -20.36 16.92
C ALA A 103 9.86 -20.31 17.79
N PRO A 104 9.90 -20.76 19.06
CA PRO A 104 8.72 -20.81 19.93
C PRO A 104 8.04 -19.44 20.10
N LYS A 105 8.85 -18.37 20.17
CA LYS A 105 8.35 -16.99 20.27
C LYS A 105 7.58 -16.58 19.01
N PHE A 106 8.12 -16.90 17.83
CA PHE A 106 7.46 -16.57 16.57
C PHE A 106 6.19 -17.39 16.38
N LYS A 107 6.22 -18.68 16.74
CA LYS A 107 5.03 -19.54 16.75
C LYS A 107 3.93 -19.01 17.66
N ALA A 108 4.28 -18.53 18.86
CA ALA A 108 3.33 -17.90 19.76
C ALA A 108 2.76 -16.61 19.17
N LEU A 109 3.59 -15.79 18.51
CA LEU A 109 3.16 -14.56 17.84
C LEU A 109 2.15 -14.85 16.71
N ILE A 110 2.48 -15.75 15.77
CA ILE A 110 1.58 -16.05 14.63
C ILE A 110 0.23 -16.64 15.09
N GLN A 111 0.20 -17.36 16.21
CA GLN A 111 -1.05 -17.92 16.76
C GLN A 111 -1.96 -16.86 17.37
N VAL A 112 -1.43 -15.71 17.77
CA VAL A 112 -2.20 -14.58 18.31
C VAL A 112 -2.46 -13.48 17.28
N VAL A 113 -1.78 -13.50 16.13
CA VAL A 113 -2.05 -12.60 15.02
C VAL A 113 -3.45 -12.89 14.49
N ARG A 114 -4.36 -11.95 14.71
CA ARG A 114 -5.71 -11.98 14.14
C ARG A 114 -5.65 -11.45 12.71
N PRO A 115 -6.56 -11.89 11.82
CA PRO A 115 -6.68 -11.30 10.50
C PRO A 115 -6.91 -9.79 10.60
N PRO A 116 -6.45 -9.01 9.60
CA PRO A 116 -6.73 -7.59 9.55
C PRO A 116 -8.23 -7.33 9.67
N ARG A 117 -8.61 -6.38 10.52
CA ARG A 117 -9.99 -5.94 10.71
C ARG A 117 -10.08 -4.51 10.20
N GLU A 118 -11.04 -4.24 9.32
CA GLU A 118 -11.38 -2.85 8.98
C GLU A 118 -11.94 -2.13 10.22
N VAL A 119 -11.47 -0.91 10.45
CA VAL A 119 -11.85 -0.09 11.60
C VAL A 119 -12.27 1.28 11.10
N SER A 120 -13.42 1.78 11.59
CA SER A 120 -13.89 3.12 11.26
C SER A 120 -13.09 4.20 12.00
N VAL A 121 -13.00 5.40 11.41
CA VAL A 121 -12.38 6.56 12.07
C VAL A 121 -13.06 6.89 13.40
N ALA A 122 -14.39 6.71 13.47
CA ALA A 122 -15.16 6.95 14.69
C ALA A 122 -14.78 6.00 15.83
N GLU A 123 -14.57 4.71 15.55
CA GLU A 123 -14.05 3.75 16.54
C GLU A 123 -12.67 4.19 17.04
N VAL A 124 -11.77 4.56 16.12
CA VAL A 124 -10.41 5.00 16.48
C VAL A 124 -10.44 6.27 17.33
N GLN A 125 -11.32 7.22 17.02
CA GLN A 125 -11.53 8.42 17.83
C GLN A 125 -12.03 8.04 19.22
N GLN A 126 -12.98 7.12 19.35
CA GLN A 126 -13.46 6.65 20.65
C GLN A 126 -12.31 6.02 21.47
N TRP A 127 -11.49 5.18 20.84
CA TRP A 127 -10.38 4.50 21.51
C TRP A 127 -9.32 5.47 22.03
N THR A 128 -9.08 6.56 21.30
CA THR A 128 -8.00 7.54 21.58
C THR A 128 -8.49 8.79 22.30
N GLY A 129 -9.77 8.88 22.65
CA GLY A 129 -10.36 10.10 23.22
C GLY A 129 -10.29 11.28 22.25
N ASN A 130 -10.63 11.03 20.99
CA ASN A 130 -10.53 11.92 19.84
C ASN A 130 -9.09 12.43 19.62
N PHE A 131 -8.11 11.51 19.63
CA PHE A 131 -6.68 11.83 19.53
C PHE A 131 -6.23 12.85 20.60
N SER A 132 -6.66 12.63 21.85
CA SER A 132 -6.33 13.53 22.96
C SER A 132 -4.81 13.65 23.14
N PRO A 133 -4.25 14.87 23.26
CA PRO A 133 -2.83 15.06 23.54
C PRO A 133 -2.36 14.34 24.82
N ALA A 134 -3.26 14.15 25.79
CA ALA A 134 -2.97 13.42 27.03
C ALA A 134 -2.68 11.92 26.80
N ARG A 135 -3.06 11.38 25.63
CA ARG A 135 -2.79 10.00 25.22
C ARG A 135 -1.69 9.90 24.17
N LYS A 136 -1.02 11.00 23.81
CA LYS A 136 0.11 10.96 22.88
C LYS A 136 1.28 10.24 23.56
N ILE A 137 1.73 9.14 22.96
CA ILE A 137 2.82 8.31 23.47
C ILE A 137 4.09 8.39 22.59
N GLY A 138 4.01 9.03 21.43
CA GLY A 138 5.18 9.23 20.59
C GLY A 138 4.90 10.10 19.36
N GLU A 139 5.97 10.47 18.68
CA GLU A 139 5.95 11.17 17.40
C GLU A 139 7.09 10.65 16.53
N GLY A 140 6.83 10.49 15.23
CA GLY A 140 7.85 10.15 14.24
C GLY A 140 7.60 10.85 12.90
N ALA A 141 8.45 10.56 11.91
CA ALA A 141 8.41 11.18 10.58
C ALA A 141 7.02 11.12 9.92
N PHE A 142 6.31 10.00 10.13
CA PHE A 142 5.00 9.75 9.55
C PHE A 142 3.82 10.29 10.38
N GLY A 143 4.06 10.82 11.58
CA GLY A 143 3.02 11.43 12.42
C GLY A 143 3.02 10.99 13.89
N ASP A 144 1.96 11.38 14.58
CA ASP A 144 1.78 11.21 16.02
C ASP A 144 1.25 9.81 16.35
N VAL A 145 1.71 9.24 17.47
CA VAL A 145 1.25 7.96 18.00
C VAL A 145 0.49 8.20 19.29
N PHE A 146 -0.76 7.74 19.33
CA PHE A 146 -1.65 7.84 20.47
C PHE A 146 -1.91 6.46 21.07
N GLU A 147 -1.97 6.39 22.40
CA GLU A 147 -2.52 5.25 23.11
C GLU A 147 -4.04 5.21 22.94
N GLY A 148 -4.54 4.06 22.53
CA GLY A 148 -5.96 3.79 22.41
C GLY A 148 -6.36 2.50 23.11
N GLN A 149 -7.65 2.33 23.32
CA GLN A 149 -8.21 1.13 23.94
C GLN A 149 -9.26 0.49 23.03
N CYS A 150 -8.89 -0.62 22.37
CA CYS A 150 -9.82 -1.41 21.57
C CYS A 150 -10.38 -2.55 22.42
N GLN A 151 -11.60 -2.38 22.93
CA GLN A 151 -12.19 -3.30 23.94
C GLN A 151 -11.30 -3.38 25.19
N SER A 152 -10.76 -4.56 25.51
CA SER A 152 -9.81 -4.78 26.60
C SER A 152 -8.34 -4.77 26.15
N ILE A 153 -8.07 -4.50 24.87
CA ILE A 153 -6.73 -4.56 24.29
C ILE A 153 -6.18 -3.14 24.12
N PRO A 154 -5.04 -2.80 24.76
CA PRO A 154 -4.35 -1.55 24.50
C PRO A 154 -3.77 -1.56 23.09
N VAL A 155 -3.93 -0.46 22.36
CA VAL A 155 -3.48 -0.29 20.98
C VAL A 155 -2.69 1.00 20.81
N ALA A 156 -1.70 0.98 19.92
CA ALA A 156 -1.05 2.20 19.46
C ALA A 156 -1.69 2.62 18.13
N VAL A 157 -2.22 3.84 18.08
CA VAL A 157 -2.84 4.42 16.89
C VAL A 157 -1.92 5.48 16.32
N LYS A 158 -1.39 5.25 15.11
CA LYS A 158 -0.58 6.22 14.40
C LYS A 158 -1.45 7.07 13.49
N ARG A 159 -1.50 8.37 13.75
CA ARG A 159 -2.21 9.34 12.91
C ARG A 159 -1.24 9.92 11.90
N LEU A 160 -1.47 9.64 10.61
CA LEU A 160 -0.60 10.10 9.55
C LEU A 160 -0.68 11.63 9.37
N LYS A 161 0.46 12.28 9.16
CA LYS A 161 0.52 13.68 8.72
C LYS A 161 0.07 13.73 7.24
N PRO A 162 -0.61 14.80 6.79
CA PRO A 162 -1.02 14.96 5.38
C PRO A 162 0.16 14.91 4.41
N THR A 163 1.35 15.28 4.87
CA THR A 163 2.60 15.23 4.13
C THR A 163 3.51 14.22 4.81
N LEU A 164 3.79 13.11 4.12
CA LEU A 164 4.80 12.14 4.54
C LEU A 164 6.17 12.79 4.28
N ARG A 165 6.98 12.98 5.33
CA ARG A 165 8.39 13.30 5.16
C ARG A 165 9.16 12.00 5.27
N LEU A 166 9.89 11.65 4.22
CA LEU A 166 10.78 10.50 4.26
C LEU A 166 12.06 10.92 4.99
N GLN A 167 12.72 9.96 5.62
CA GLN A 167 13.98 10.22 6.31
C GLN A 167 15.05 10.49 5.24
N GLY A 168 15.41 11.77 5.06
CA GLY A 168 16.29 12.24 4.00
C GLY A 168 15.84 13.54 3.32
N ASP A 169 14.62 14.02 3.61
CA ASP A 169 14.15 15.32 3.13
C ASP A 169 14.78 16.44 4.00
N GLU A 170 16.03 16.82 3.68
CA GLU A 170 16.64 18.06 4.21
C GLU A 170 16.12 19.29 3.43
N GLU A 171 15.84 20.35 4.20
CA GLU A 171 15.34 21.71 3.88
C GLU A 171 14.62 22.00 2.54
#